data_AF-A0A1M5QYP5-F1
#
_entry.id   AF-A0A1M5QYP5-F1
#
_cell.length_a   1.000
_cell.length_b   1.000
_cell.length_c   1.000
_cell.angle_alpha   90.00
_cell.angle_beta   90.00
_cell.angle_gamma   90.00
#
_symmetry.space_group_name_H-M   'P 1'
#
loop_
_entity.id
_entity.type
_entity.pdbx_description
1 polymer ?
#
loop_
_entity_poly.entity_id
_entity_poly.type
_entity_poly.pdbx_seq_one_letter_code
_entity_poly.pdbx_strand_id
1 'polypeptide(L)'
;MKKLTLLALLALTACSKTAAPEGPLDAGARRICMDNIESRAINKNSISYQDDPAAPVTKGANGQLEMTLKFSAKNEQGMASSLVARCVVSADGKKLVDIAVKEGR
;
A
#
# COMPACT_ATOMS: atom_id res chain seq x y z
N MET A 1 -47.34 3.07 -38.28
CA MET A 1 -46.55 1.90 -37.83
C MET A 1 -45.11 2.17 -38.28
N LYS A 2 -44.05 2.29 -37.48
CA LYS A 2 -43.61 1.61 -36.25
C LYS A 2 -42.79 2.62 -35.41
N LYS A 3 -42.89 2.48 -34.09
CA LYS A 3 -42.33 3.39 -33.08
C LYS A 3 -40.80 3.29 -33.02
N LEU A 4 -40.17 4.44 -32.76
CA LEU A 4 -38.80 4.57 -32.27
C LEU A 4 -38.62 3.77 -30.97
N THR A 5 -37.51 3.07 -30.85
CA THR A 5 -36.92 2.74 -29.56
C THR A 5 -35.41 2.83 -29.68
N LEU A 6 -34.86 3.99 -29.27
CA LEU A 6 -33.46 4.14 -28.90
C LEU A 6 -33.22 3.26 -27.67
N LEU A 7 -32.32 2.28 -27.76
CA LEU A 7 -31.63 1.77 -26.59
C LEU A 7 -30.28 2.48 -26.48
N ALA A 8 -30.27 3.53 -25.66
CA ALA A 8 -29.06 4.09 -25.11
C ALA A 8 -28.44 3.06 -24.16
N LEU A 9 -27.45 2.32 -24.63
CA LEU A 9 -26.54 1.57 -23.78
C LEU A 9 -25.65 2.60 -23.06
N LEU A 10 -26.07 2.96 -21.85
CA LEU A 10 -25.19 3.47 -20.82
C LEU A 10 -24.09 2.41 -20.62
N ALA A 11 -22.97 2.57 -21.32
CA ALA A 11 -21.74 1.90 -20.96
C ALA A 11 -21.34 2.48 -19.60
N LEU A 12 -21.69 1.76 -18.53
CA LEU A 12 -21.14 2.03 -17.21
C LEU A 12 -19.64 2.11 -17.38
N THR A 13 -19.12 3.28 -17.05
CA THR A 13 -17.71 3.51 -16.78
C THR A 13 -17.27 2.50 -15.73
N ALA A 14 -16.80 1.34 -16.19
CA ALA A 14 -15.83 0.58 -15.44
C ALA A 14 -14.61 1.50 -15.34
N CYS A 15 -14.57 2.31 -14.28
CA CYS A 15 -13.33 2.80 -13.71
C CYS A 15 -12.55 1.54 -13.31
N SER A 16 -11.95 0.88 -14.30
CA SER A 16 -10.80 0.03 -14.13
C SER A 16 -9.78 0.94 -13.47
N LYS A 17 -9.78 0.95 -12.15
CA LYS A 17 -8.71 1.52 -11.35
C LYS A 17 -7.52 0.56 -11.51
N THR A 18 -7.02 0.49 -12.74
CA THR A 18 -5.66 0.09 -13.04
C THR A 18 -4.85 0.95 -12.08
N ALA A 19 -4.21 0.29 -11.10
CA ALA A 19 -3.26 0.95 -10.24
C ALA A 19 -2.35 1.77 -11.17
N ALA A 20 -2.39 3.09 -11.02
CA ALA A 20 -1.62 3.98 -11.87
C ALA A 20 -0.15 3.50 -11.82
N PRO A 21 0.59 3.56 -12.94
CA PRO A 21 2.01 3.23 -12.92
C PRO A 21 2.68 3.96 -11.77
N GLU A 22 3.47 3.22 -10.98
CA GLU A 22 4.05 3.71 -9.72
C GLU A 22 4.73 5.06 -9.95
N GLY A 23 4.19 6.11 -9.33
CA GLY A 23 4.80 7.43 -9.40
C GLY A 23 6.10 7.45 -8.58
N PRO A 24 7.04 8.37 -8.85
CA PRO A 24 8.21 8.57 -8.00
C PRO A 24 7.86 8.81 -6.52
N LEU A 25 6.69 9.41 -6.26
CA LEU A 25 6.13 9.61 -4.92
C LEU A 25 5.72 8.28 -4.26
N ASP A 26 5.16 7.34 -5.01
CA ASP A 26 4.71 6.05 -4.48
C ASP A 26 5.91 5.19 -4.07
N ALA A 27 6.95 5.16 -4.92
CA ALA A 27 8.21 4.51 -4.61
C ALA A 27 8.91 5.14 -3.39
N GLY A 28 8.93 6.47 -3.31
CA GLY A 28 9.48 7.20 -2.16
C GLY A 28 8.73 6.93 -0.86
N ALA A 29 7.40 6.95 -0.90
CA ALA A 29 6.56 6.66 0.26
C ALA A 29 6.73 5.22 0.75
N ARG A 30 6.88 4.25 -0.18
CA ARG A 30 7.21 2.86 0.16
C ARG A 30 8.56 2.75 0.84
N ARG A 31 9.60 3.41 0.30
CA ARG A 31 10.93 3.44 0.90
C ARG A 31 10.88 3.94 2.34
N ILE A 32 10.17 5.04 2.59
CA ILE A 32 10.01 5.61 3.94
C ILE A 32 9.31 4.63 4.89
N CYS A 33 8.25 3.96 4.42
CA CYS A 33 7.56 2.96 5.22
C CYS A 33 8.49 1.80 5.59
N MET A 34 9.24 1.26 4.61
CA MET A 34 10.22 0.19 4.82
C MET A 34 11.32 0.61 5.80
N ASP A 35 11.91 1.80 5.62
CA ASP A 35 12.96 2.31 6.51
C ASP A 35 12.45 2.47 7.97
N ASN A 36 11.18 2.84 8.14
CA ASN A 36 10.54 2.92 9.47
C ASN A 36 10.22 1.55 10.08
N ILE A 37 9.90 0.54 9.26
CA ILE A 37 9.75 -0.84 9.74
C ILE A 37 11.11 -1.39 10.17
N GLU A 38 12.13 -1.21 9.35
CA GLU A 38 13.49 -1.71 9.59
C GLU A 38 14.16 -1.07 10.81
N SER A 39 13.97 0.24 11.01
CA SER A 39 14.50 0.96 12.19
C SER A 39 13.85 0.54 13.51
N ARG A 40 12.66 -0.08 13.46
CA ARG A 40 11.94 -0.58 14.65
C ARG A 40 12.19 -2.06 14.91
N ALA A 41 12.78 -2.78 13.96
CA ALA A 41 13.06 -4.20 14.10
C ALA A 41 14.30 -4.44 14.96
N ILE A 42 14.24 -5.43 15.84
CA ILE A 42 15.38 -5.88 16.64
C ILE A 42 16.52 -6.37 15.72
N ASN A 43 16.16 -7.06 14.64
CA ASN A 43 17.08 -7.50 13.61
C ASN A 43 16.53 -7.19 12.22
N LYS A 44 17.00 -6.09 11.62
CA LYS A 44 16.62 -5.67 10.26
C LYS A 44 16.87 -6.73 9.19
N ASN A 45 17.91 -7.57 9.34
CA ASN A 45 18.25 -8.62 8.38
C ASN A 45 17.27 -9.80 8.43
N SER A 46 16.38 -9.84 9.43
CA SER A 46 15.32 -10.85 9.52
C SER A 46 14.04 -10.47 8.78
N ILE A 47 13.95 -9.23 8.28
CA ILE A 47 12.76 -8.73 7.59
C ILE A 47 12.77 -9.24 6.15
N SER A 48 11.65 -9.82 5.73
CA SER A 48 11.41 -10.24 4.35
C SER A 48 10.05 -9.73 3.91
N TYR A 49 10.03 -8.86 2.91
CA TYR A 49 8.81 -8.27 2.35
C TYR A 49 8.17 -9.22 1.34
N GLN A 50 6.83 -9.28 1.34
CA GLN A 50 6.02 -10.18 0.53
C GLN A 50 5.27 -9.43 -0.58
N ASP A 51 5.77 -8.25 -0.96
CA ASP A 51 5.06 -7.32 -1.85
C ASP A 51 5.38 -7.60 -3.33
N ASP A 52 4.81 -8.69 -3.87
CA ASP A 52 4.76 -8.95 -5.32
C ASP A 52 3.30 -9.24 -5.79
N PRO A 53 2.69 -8.37 -6.62
CA PRO A 53 3.20 -7.08 -7.08
C PRO A 53 3.28 -6.06 -5.94
N ALA A 54 4.11 -5.04 -6.15
CA ALA A 54 4.37 -4.01 -5.15
C ALA A 54 3.07 -3.39 -4.58
N ALA A 55 2.99 -3.27 -3.26
CA ALA A 55 1.78 -2.87 -2.57
C ALA A 55 1.25 -1.53 -3.09
N PRO A 56 -0.06 -1.42 -3.43
CA PRO A 56 -0.61 -0.21 -4.01
C PRO A 56 -0.56 0.93 -3.00
N VAL A 57 -0.14 2.10 -3.46
CA VAL A 57 -0.23 3.36 -2.72
C VAL A 57 -1.55 4.04 -3.06
N THR A 58 -2.30 4.41 -2.03
CA THR A 58 -3.59 5.07 -2.15
C THR A 58 -3.52 6.47 -1.56
N LYS A 59 -4.39 7.38 -2.01
CA LYS A 59 -4.49 8.72 -1.43
C LYS A 59 -5.49 8.70 -0.27
N GLY A 60 -5.00 8.94 0.93
CA GLY A 60 -5.76 9.12 2.14
C GLY A 60 -6.32 10.53 2.31
N ALA A 61 -6.79 10.83 3.52
CA ALA A 61 -7.26 12.16 3.88
C ALA A 61 -6.14 13.21 3.70
N ASN A 62 -6.50 14.41 3.25
CA ASN A 62 -5.57 15.52 3.05
C ASN A 62 -4.43 15.24 2.05
N GLY A 63 -4.62 14.28 1.13
CA GLY A 63 -3.63 13.95 0.10
C GLY A 63 -2.46 13.10 0.60
N GLN A 64 -2.53 12.56 1.83
CA GLN A 64 -1.54 11.63 2.36
C GLN A 64 -1.47 10.35 1.54
N LEU A 65 -0.31 9.71 1.55
CA LEU A 65 -0.05 8.47 0.83
C LEU A 65 -0.19 7.30 1.82
N GLU A 66 -1.19 6.46 1.61
CA GLU A 66 -1.49 5.30 2.45
C GLU A 66 -1.12 4.01 1.73
N MET A 67 -0.41 3.12 2.42
CA MET A 67 -0.04 1.81 1.88
C MET A 67 -0.07 0.73 2.95
N THR A 68 -0.18 -0.51 2.52
CA THR A 68 -0.13 -1.69 3.39
C THR A 68 0.96 -2.64 2.89
N LEU A 69 2.01 -2.84 3.70
CA LEU A 69 3.11 -3.76 3.39
C LEU A 69 2.96 -5.05 4.18
N LYS A 70 3.15 -6.18 3.52
CA LYS A 70 3.21 -7.49 4.17
C LYS A 70 4.67 -7.90 4.29
N PHE A 71 5.07 -8.33 5.48
CA PHE A 71 6.44 -8.78 5.71
C PHE A 71 6.48 -9.85 6.79
N SER A 72 7.54 -10.65 6.80
CA SER A 72 7.87 -11.50 7.94
C SER A 72 9.08 -10.94 8.66
N ALA A 73 9.13 -11.03 9.98
CA ALA A 73 10.30 -10.68 10.78
C ALA A 73 10.52 -11.72 11.89
N LYS A 74 11.78 -11.91 12.31
CA LYS A 74 12.09 -12.78 13.44
C LYS A 74 12.13 -12.00 14.76
N ASN A 75 11.56 -12.59 15.81
CA ASN A 75 11.70 -12.07 17.16
C ASN A 75 13.04 -12.49 17.80
N GLU A 76 13.27 -12.10 19.05
CA GLU A 76 14.51 -12.41 19.81
C GLU A 76 14.77 -13.92 19.94
N GLN A 77 13.72 -14.74 19.88
CA GLN A 77 13.81 -16.20 19.94
C GLN A 77 14.06 -16.83 18.56
N GLY A 78 14.20 -16.02 17.50
CA GLY A 78 14.41 -16.49 16.13
C GLY A 78 13.15 -17.00 15.42
N MET A 79 11.97 -16.88 16.05
CA MET A 79 10.70 -17.28 15.45
C MET A 79 10.23 -16.22 14.47
N ALA A 80 9.90 -16.62 13.25
CA ALA A 80 9.37 -15.74 12.21
C ALA A 80 7.85 -15.56 12.38
N SER A 81 7.39 -14.32 12.38
CA SER A 81 5.97 -13.98 12.36
C SER A 81 5.62 -13.23 11.08
N SER A 82 4.50 -13.56 10.47
CA SER A 82 3.89 -12.77 9.39
C SER A 82 3.23 -11.53 9.97
N LEU A 83 3.53 -10.37 9.40
CA LEU A 83 3.12 -9.06 9.87
C LEU A 83 2.57 -8.23 8.72
N VAL A 84 1.72 -7.28 9.07
CA VAL A 84 1.14 -6.30 8.16
C VAL A 84 1.36 -4.92 8.74
N ALA A 85 2.07 -4.06 8.01
CA ALA A 85 2.23 -2.64 8.35
C ALA A 85 1.28 -1.80 7.49
N ARG A 86 0.45 -0.99 8.13
CA ARG A 86 -0.24 0.14 7.48
C ARG A 86 0.58 1.39 7.72
N CYS A 87 1.05 2.02 6.66
CA CYS A 87 1.80 3.27 6.71
C CYS A 87 0.98 4.41 6.12
N VAL A 88 1.04 5.57 6.77
CA VAL A 88 0.54 6.85 6.25
C VAL A 88 1.73 7.78 6.12
N VAL A 89 1.98 8.25 4.91
CA VAL A 89 3.07 9.16 4.57
C VAL A 89 2.47 10.50 4.16
N SER A 90 3.19 11.60 4.42
CA SER A 90 2.79 12.95 4.03
C SER A 90 2.55 13.05 2.51
N ALA A 91 1.74 14.03 2.11
CA ALA A 91 1.38 14.24 0.69
C ALA A 91 2.59 14.52 -0.23
N ASP A 92 3.69 15.01 0.32
CA ASP A 92 4.95 15.23 -0.39
C ASP A 92 5.84 13.97 -0.49
N GLY A 93 5.43 12.85 0.12
CA GLY A 93 6.17 11.60 0.11
C GLY A 93 7.48 11.64 0.90
N LYS A 94 7.63 12.55 1.88
CA LYS A 94 8.90 12.76 2.60
C LYS A 94 8.90 12.35 4.07
N LYS A 95 7.74 12.25 4.72
CA LYS A 95 7.64 11.98 6.16
C LYS A 95 6.61 10.92 6.45
N LEU A 96 6.95 9.99 7.34
CA LEU A 96 5.97 9.11 7.94
C LEU A 96 5.09 9.93 8.90
N VAL A 97 3.77 9.88 8.69
CA VAL A 97 2.77 10.50 9.57
C VAL A 97 2.28 9.49 10.59
N ASP A 98 2.01 8.27 10.16
CA ASP A 98 1.54 7.20 11.04
C ASP A 98 2.02 5.82 10.55
N ILE A 99 2.22 4.89 11.48
CA ILE A 99 2.47 3.49 11.18
C ILE A 99 1.84 2.59 12.25
N ALA A 100 1.06 1.62 11.78
CA ALA A 100 0.47 0.59 12.62
C ALA A 100 0.90 -0.79 12.11
N VAL A 101 1.48 -1.61 12.98
CA VAL A 101 1.89 -2.99 12.67
C VAL A 101 0.99 -3.96 13.43
N LYS A 102 0.53 -5.00 12.75
CA LYS A 102 -0.28 -6.08 13.33
C LYS A 102 0.15 -7.43 12.78
N GLU A 103 -0.25 -8.50 13.45
CA GLU A 103 -0.09 -9.87 12.94
C GLU A 103 -0.87 -10.05 11.63
N GLY A 104 -0.21 -10.70 10.66
CA GLY A 104 -0.83 -11.14 9.42
C GLY A 104 -1.56 -12.45 9.65
N ARG A 105 -2.89 -12.42 9.53
CA ARG A 105 -3.72 -13.64 9.41
C ARG A 105 -3.61 -14.24 8.00
#